data_AF-A0A3D8QAN1-F1
#
_entry.id   AF-A0A3D8QAN1-F1
#
_cell.length_a   1.000
_cell.length_b   1.000
_cell.length_c   1.000
_cell.angle_alpha   90.00
_cell.angle_beta   90.00
_cell.angle_gamma   90.00
#
_symmetry.space_group_name_H-M   'P 1'
#
loop_
_entity.id
_entity.type
_entity.pdbx_description
1 polymer ?
#
loop_
_entity_poly.entity_id
_entity_poly.type
_entity_poly.pdbx_seq_one_letter_code
_entity_poly.pdbx_strand_id
1 'polypeptide(L)'
;MSTTKQEYSRLGNEDLDEEIARSIPKRKRFSPLRVFLYVGGVIFLILASTSALTFLPPKKALRNGRWDPQILIPSIPSSTVAFHMADKWVRYDDEGNEAWDHMIPVKFGLVAVEEPSHYDLQTGHIDPATDGSEAWFGLSVFHQLHCLRALRDLVREQKIGVPSRHWGGPDHLEHCLNMIRQGIMCSADTTLEWPLYVKEGFGSDGPITGEGITHECKNWDSVVNFAETNGEPLNSTVKRIPL
;
A
#
# COMPACT_ATOMS: atom_id res chain seq x y z
N MET A 1 62.79 -36.50 79.48
CA MET A 1 61.84 -36.98 78.47
C MET A 1 60.66 -36.02 78.50
N SER A 2 60.69 -34.99 77.64
CA SER A 2 59.78 -33.84 77.71
C SER A 2 58.44 -34.21 77.07
N THR A 3 57.44 -34.37 77.92
CA THR A 3 56.02 -34.63 77.62
C THR A 3 55.35 -33.49 76.85
N THR A 4 56.04 -32.36 76.68
CA THR A 4 55.50 -31.13 76.11
C THR A 4 55.31 -31.20 74.58
N LYS A 5 56.12 -32.00 73.87
CA LYS A 5 56.08 -32.03 72.39
C LYS A 5 54.91 -32.85 71.82
N GLN A 6 54.36 -33.78 72.60
CA GLN A 6 53.25 -34.64 72.17
C GLN A 6 51.88 -34.00 72.46
N GLU A 7 51.81 -33.09 73.44
CA GLU A 7 50.62 -32.32 73.79
C GLU A 7 50.38 -31.17 72.80
N TYR A 8 51.44 -30.49 72.35
CA TYR A 8 51.35 -29.43 71.33
C TYR A 8 50.90 -29.93 69.95
N SER A 9 51.25 -31.16 69.55
CA SER A 9 50.82 -31.72 68.27
C SER A 9 49.38 -32.24 68.27
N ARG A 10 48.78 -32.49 69.44
CA ARG A 10 47.34 -32.86 69.55
C ARG A 10 46.43 -31.64 69.54
N LEU A 11 46.80 -30.60 70.27
CA LEU A 11 46.04 -29.35 70.34
C LEU A 11 45.82 -28.71 68.95
N GLY A 12 46.84 -28.73 68.09
CA GLY A 12 46.73 -28.15 66.74
C GLY A 12 45.86 -28.93 65.75
N ASN A 13 45.60 -30.22 65.98
CA ASN A 13 44.72 -31.02 65.12
C ASN A 13 43.26 -30.96 65.58
N GLU A 14 43.01 -30.95 66.90
CA GLU A 14 41.65 -30.85 67.44
C GLU A 14 41.02 -29.48 67.13
N ASP A 15 41.79 -28.39 67.25
CA ASP A 15 41.31 -27.05 66.92
C ASP A 15 41.03 -26.87 65.41
N LEU A 16 41.85 -27.49 64.55
CA LEU A 16 41.69 -27.41 63.09
C LEU A 16 40.48 -28.23 62.61
N ASP A 17 40.26 -29.42 63.17
CA ASP A 17 39.10 -30.26 62.86
C ASP A 17 37.80 -29.60 63.34
N GLU A 18 37.83 -28.87 64.46
CA GLU A 18 36.67 -28.14 64.99
C GLU A 18 36.34 -26.88 64.17
N GLU A 19 37.34 -26.20 63.62
CA GLU A 19 37.15 -25.04 62.74
C GLU A 19 36.67 -25.44 61.33
N ILE A 20 37.14 -26.57 60.81
CA ILE A 20 36.60 -27.19 59.58
C ILE A 20 35.14 -27.61 59.80
N ALA A 21 34.79 -28.23 60.93
CA ALA A 21 33.42 -28.61 61.24
C ALA A 21 32.47 -27.40 61.40
N ARG A 22 32.97 -26.26 61.90
CA ARG A 22 32.19 -25.01 62.03
C ARG A 22 31.99 -24.27 60.71
N SER A 23 32.87 -24.43 59.73
CA SER A 23 32.80 -23.72 58.45
C SER A 23 31.99 -24.44 57.36
N ILE A 24 31.59 -25.71 57.56
CA ILE A 24 30.69 -26.40 56.63
C ILE A 24 29.28 -25.83 56.76
N PRO A 25 28.75 -25.11 55.75
CA PRO A 25 27.39 -24.59 55.82
C PRO A 25 26.41 -25.76 55.95
N LYS A 26 25.63 -25.79 57.04
CA LYS A 26 24.55 -26.78 57.23
C LYS A 26 23.67 -26.77 55.98
N ARG A 27 23.74 -27.85 55.20
CA ARG A 27 22.96 -28.01 53.97
C ARG A 27 21.49 -27.86 54.33
N LYS A 28 20.86 -26.73 53.95
CA LYS A 28 19.43 -26.51 54.20
C LYS A 28 18.68 -27.69 53.59
N ARG A 29 17.98 -28.45 54.43
CA ARG A 29 17.23 -29.64 54.02
C ARG A 29 16.11 -29.16 53.11
N PHE A 30 16.31 -29.26 51.79
CA PHE A 30 15.29 -28.93 50.81
C PHE A 30 14.12 -29.88 51.04
N SER A 31 12.98 -29.33 51.45
CA SER A 31 11.74 -30.11 51.57
C SER A 31 11.29 -30.46 50.16
N PRO A 32 11.30 -31.76 49.76
CA PRO A 32 10.86 -32.15 48.42
C PRO A 32 9.43 -31.69 48.18
N LEU A 33 8.58 -31.71 49.22
CA LEU A 33 7.21 -31.21 49.18
C LEU A 33 7.15 -29.71 48.81
N ARG A 34 8.04 -28.88 49.36
CA ARG A 34 8.09 -27.45 49.00
C ARG A 34 8.52 -27.25 47.55
N VAL A 35 9.46 -28.05 47.05
CA VAL A 35 9.88 -28.00 45.64
C VAL A 35 8.75 -28.46 44.72
N PHE A 36 8.06 -29.56 45.06
CA PHE A 36 6.90 -30.05 44.32
C PHE A 36 5.75 -29.05 44.29
N LEU A 37 5.45 -28.39 45.42
CA LEU A 37 4.43 -27.34 45.47
C LEU A 37 4.83 -26.11 44.64
N TYR A 38 6.11 -25.73 44.66
CA TYR A 38 6.61 -24.60 43.87
C TYR A 38 6.56 -24.91 42.37
N VAL A 39 7.06 -26.08 41.96
CA VAL A 39 7.04 -26.52 40.56
C VAL A 39 5.60 -26.72 40.08
N GLY A 40 4.75 -27.35 40.88
CA GLY A 40 3.33 -27.52 40.59
C GLY A 40 2.60 -26.18 40.47
N GLY A 41 2.90 -25.21 41.35
CA GLY A 41 2.37 -23.85 41.26
C GLY A 41 2.82 -23.11 40.01
N VAL A 42 4.09 -23.23 39.62
CA VAL A 42 4.61 -22.64 38.37
C VAL A 42 3.96 -23.28 37.15
N ILE A 43 3.84 -24.61 37.11
CA ILE A 43 3.16 -25.32 36.02
C ILE A 43 1.69 -24.89 35.94
N PHE A 44 1.00 -24.79 37.08
CA PHE A 44 -0.38 -24.32 37.13
C PHE A 44 -0.52 -22.89 36.59
N LEU A 45 0.38 -21.97 36.95
CA LEU A 45 0.39 -20.60 36.42
C LEU A 45 0.68 -20.56 34.91
N ILE A 46 1.57 -21.42 34.41
CA ILE A 46 1.82 -21.55 32.98
C ILE A 46 0.56 -22.07 32.27
N LEU A 47 -0.05 -23.15 32.76
CA LEU A 47 -1.25 -23.72 32.16
C LEU A 47 -2.44 -22.74 32.24
N ALA A 48 -2.63 -22.07 33.37
CA ALA A 48 -3.67 -21.07 33.56
C ALA A 48 -3.46 -19.85 32.64
N SER A 49 -2.22 -19.41 32.43
CA SER A 49 -1.92 -18.31 31.50
C SER A 49 -2.11 -18.72 30.03
N THR A 50 -1.73 -19.94 29.64
CA THR A 50 -2.02 -20.47 28.30
C THR A 50 -3.52 -20.63 28.05
N SER A 51 -4.27 -21.09 29.06
CA SER A 51 -5.72 -21.25 28.98
C SER A 51 -6.41 -19.89 28.91
N ALA A 52 -6.00 -18.92 29.73
CA ALA A 52 -6.48 -17.53 29.64
C ALA A 52 -6.20 -16.90 28.26
N LEU A 53 -5.07 -17.23 27.61
CA LEU A 53 -4.78 -16.80 26.24
C LEU A 53 -5.78 -17.35 25.21
N THR A 54 -6.38 -18.52 25.44
CA THR A 54 -7.42 -19.10 24.56
C THR A 54 -8.80 -18.50 24.78
N PHE A 55 -9.05 -17.88 25.93
CA PHE A 55 -10.30 -17.17 26.25
C PHE A 55 -10.24 -15.67 26.00
N LEU A 56 -9.05 -15.10 25.69
CA LEU A 56 -8.99 -13.78 25.10
C LEU A 56 -9.76 -13.84 23.77
N PRO A 57 -10.73 -12.94 23.52
CA PRO A 57 -11.32 -12.85 22.20
C PRO A 57 -10.17 -12.70 21.21
N PRO A 58 -10.18 -13.41 20.06
CA PRO A 58 -9.14 -13.21 19.07
C PRO A 58 -9.05 -11.70 18.84
N LYS A 59 -7.86 -11.12 19.07
CA LYS A 59 -7.57 -9.80 18.51
C LYS A 59 -7.94 -9.97 17.04
N LYS A 60 -8.97 -9.25 16.56
CA LYS A 60 -9.44 -9.33 15.17
C LYS A 60 -8.19 -9.48 14.32
N ALA A 61 -8.00 -10.67 13.75
CA ALA A 61 -6.79 -10.96 13.00
C ALA A 61 -6.62 -9.78 12.05
N LEU A 62 -5.42 -9.18 12.01
CA LEU A 62 -5.12 -8.27 10.92
C LEU A 62 -5.32 -9.11 9.65
N ARG A 63 -6.46 -8.88 9.01
CA ARG A 63 -6.67 -8.78 7.56
C ARG A 63 -5.37 -9.11 6.84
N ASN A 64 -5.31 -10.24 6.15
CA ASN A 64 -4.06 -10.91 5.72
C ASN A 64 -3.21 -10.14 4.67
N GLY A 65 -3.12 -8.81 4.74
CA GLY A 65 -2.04 -8.01 4.15
C GLY A 65 -1.96 -8.04 2.62
N ARG A 66 -2.97 -8.57 1.93
CA ARG A 66 -3.03 -8.66 0.48
C ARG A 66 -4.32 -8.02 -0.01
N TRP A 67 -4.40 -6.70 0.17
CA TRP A 67 -5.32 -5.91 -0.62
C TRP A 67 -4.94 -6.07 -2.09
N ASP A 68 -5.89 -6.52 -2.91
CA ASP A 68 -5.76 -6.53 -4.36
C ASP A 68 -6.48 -5.28 -4.92
N PRO A 69 -5.74 -4.29 -5.45
CA PRO A 69 -6.33 -3.09 -6.05
C PRO A 69 -7.25 -3.36 -7.25
N GLN A 70 -7.19 -4.56 -7.84
CA GLN A 70 -7.97 -4.95 -9.01
C GLN A 70 -9.21 -5.78 -8.66
N ILE A 71 -9.44 -6.12 -7.39
CA ILE A 71 -10.49 -7.09 -7.00
C ILE A 71 -11.91 -6.69 -7.42
N LEU A 72 -12.19 -5.39 -7.52
CA LEU A 72 -13.47 -4.84 -7.93
C LEU A 72 -13.51 -4.42 -9.41
N ILE A 73 -12.39 -4.48 -10.11
CA ILE A 73 -12.29 -4.05 -11.49
C ILE A 73 -12.49 -5.27 -12.40
N PRO A 74 -13.50 -5.27 -13.29
CA PRO A 74 -13.69 -6.36 -14.22
C PRO A 74 -12.53 -6.44 -15.20
N SER A 75 -12.37 -7.59 -15.85
CA SER A 75 -11.39 -7.72 -16.94
C SER A 75 -11.76 -6.79 -18.10
N ILE A 76 -11.07 -5.66 -18.21
CA ILE A 76 -11.23 -4.71 -19.32
C ILE A 76 -10.60 -5.29 -20.59
N PRO A 77 -11.34 -5.40 -21.71
CA PRO A 77 -10.83 -5.93 -22.96
C PRO A 77 -9.75 -5.00 -23.56
N SER A 78 -8.87 -5.56 -24.39
CA SER A 78 -7.92 -4.78 -25.18
C SER A 78 -8.58 -4.27 -26.49
N SER A 79 -8.02 -3.21 -27.06
CA SER A 79 -8.34 -2.66 -28.38
C SER A 79 -7.08 -2.11 -29.04
N THR A 80 -7.00 -2.19 -30.36
CA THR A 80 -5.91 -1.57 -31.13
C THR A 80 -6.21 -0.11 -31.42
N VAL A 81 -5.27 0.79 -31.14
CA VAL A 81 -5.44 2.23 -31.36
C VAL A 81 -4.25 2.76 -32.16
N ALA A 82 -4.52 3.42 -33.29
CA ALA A 82 -3.51 4.20 -34.00
C ALA A 82 -3.40 5.59 -33.36
N PHE A 83 -2.19 6.01 -32.99
CA PHE A 83 -2.00 7.33 -32.40
C PHE A 83 -2.03 8.43 -33.46
N HIS A 84 -2.71 9.53 -33.13
CA HIS A 84 -2.83 10.70 -33.98
C HIS A 84 -2.55 11.96 -33.16
N MET A 85 -1.49 12.69 -33.55
CA MET A 85 -0.93 13.82 -32.82
C MET A 85 -1.57 15.15 -33.21
N ALA A 86 -2.23 15.23 -34.38
CA ALA A 86 -2.92 16.42 -34.86
C ALA A 86 -4.44 16.31 -34.65
N ASP A 87 -4.92 16.73 -33.47
CA ASP A 87 -6.35 16.75 -33.14
C ASP A 87 -6.67 17.84 -32.07
N LYS A 88 -7.91 17.89 -31.59
CA LYS A 88 -8.39 18.80 -30.53
C LYS A 88 -7.52 18.79 -29.26
N TRP A 89 -6.81 17.70 -29.00
CA TRP A 89 -5.96 17.51 -27.83
C TRP A 89 -4.76 18.48 -27.74
N VAL A 90 -4.25 18.96 -28.88
CA VAL A 90 -3.13 19.93 -28.93
C VAL A 90 -3.58 21.39 -28.93
N ARG A 91 -4.90 21.64 -28.96
CA ARG A 91 -5.47 22.99 -28.99
C ARG A 91 -5.58 23.56 -27.57
N TYR A 92 -5.47 24.89 -27.46
CA TYR A 92 -5.56 25.63 -26.20
C TYR A 92 -6.78 26.57 -26.11
N ASP A 93 -7.66 26.48 -27.11
CA ASP A 93 -8.97 27.14 -27.15
C ASP A 93 -10.02 26.36 -26.34
N ASP A 94 -11.27 26.84 -26.38
CA ASP A 94 -12.37 26.27 -25.61
C ASP A 94 -12.65 24.82 -25.98
N GLU A 95 -12.62 24.48 -27.27
CA GLU A 95 -12.79 23.11 -27.77
C GLU A 95 -11.72 22.17 -27.20
N GLY A 96 -10.46 22.57 -27.21
CA GLY A 96 -9.39 21.79 -26.61
C GLY A 96 -9.52 21.69 -25.09
N ASN A 97 -9.96 22.76 -24.42
CA ASN A 97 -10.14 22.73 -22.96
C ASN A 97 -11.27 21.79 -22.55
N GLU A 98 -12.42 21.88 -23.22
CA GLU A 98 -13.57 21.01 -23.02
C GLU A 98 -13.23 19.54 -23.29
N ALA A 99 -12.52 19.25 -24.39
CA ALA A 99 -12.08 17.89 -24.70
C ALA A 99 -11.28 17.27 -23.54
N TRP A 100 -10.35 18.03 -22.97
CA TRP A 100 -9.55 17.57 -21.83
C TRP A 100 -10.34 17.45 -20.54
N ASP A 101 -11.27 18.37 -20.28
CA ASP A 101 -12.09 18.33 -19.07
C ASP A 101 -13.09 17.14 -19.12
N HIS A 102 -13.48 16.67 -20.32
CA HIS A 102 -14.29 15.46 -20.53
C HIS A 102 -13.51 14.13 -20.51
N MET A 103 -12.17 14.13 -20.43
CA MET A 103 -11.42 12.86 -20.30
C MET A 103 -11.54 12.23 -18.92
N ILE A 104 -11.88 13.04 -17.92
CA ILE A 104 -12.14 12.56 -16.57
C ILE A 104 -13.66 12.43 -16.45
N PRO A 105 -14.19 11.23 -16.23
CA PRO A 105 -15.62 11.01 -16.16
C PRO A 105 -16.21 11.68 -14.91
N VAL A 106 -17.54 11.68 -14.85
CA VAL A 106 -18.30 12.20 -13.71
C VAL A 106 -17.75 11.63 -12.39
N LYS A 107 -17.81 12.44 -11.32
CA LYS A 107 -17.21 12.14 -10.00
C LYS A 107 -15.69 11.92 -10.04
N PHE A 108 -14.97 12.50 -10.99
CA PHE A 108 -13.50 12.49 -11.06
C PHE A 108 -12.88 11.10 -11.27
N GLY A 109 -13.63 10.15 -11.85
CA GLY A 109 -13.15 8.77 -12.03
C GLY A 109 -13.01 7.99 -10.71
N LEU A 110 -13.78 8.39 -9.70
CA LEU A 110 -13.94 7.66 -8.46
C LEU A 110 -14.98 6.54 -8.62
N VAL A 111 -14.78 5.46 -7.88
CA VAL A 111 -15.64 4.29 -7.76
C VAL A 111 -16.17 4.23 -6.34
N ALA A 112 -17.49 4.23 -6.19
CA ALA A 112 -18.17 4.03 -4.92
C ALA A 112 -18.17 2.54 -4.57
N VAL A 113 -17.79 2.23 -3.33
CA VAL A 113 -17.75 0.87 -2.80
C VAL A 113 -18.56 0.82 -1.52
N GLU A 114 -19.65 0.05 -1.56
CA GLU A 114 -20.43 -0.31 -0.39
C GLU A 114 -19.65 -1.33 0.47
N GLU A 115 -19.68 -1.13 1.78
CA GLU A 115 -19.04 -2.00 2.77
C GLU A 115 -17.58 -2.36 2.40
N PRO A 116 -16.69 -1.37 2.21
CA PRO A 116 -15.31 -1.60 1.75
C PRO A 116 -14.51 -2.55 2.66
N SER A 117 -14.96 -2.72 3.90
CA SER A 117 -14.42 -3.68 4.85
C SER A 117 -14.57 -5.15 4.41
N HIS A 118 -15.57 -5.48 3.59
CA HIS A 118 -15.78 -6.83 3.04
C HIS A 118 -14.71 -7.26 2.03
N TYR A 119 -14.08 -6.30 1.37
CA TYR A 119 -13.09 -6.54 0.31
C TYR A 119 -11.65 -6.29 0.78
N ASP A 120 -11.45 -6.17 2.10
CA ASP A 120 -10.16 -5.85 2.69
C ASP A 120 -9.52 -4.58 2.10
N LEU A 121 -10.32 -3.58 1.68
CA LEU A 121 -9.83 -2.32 1.13
C LEU A 121 -9.28 -1.41 2.23
N GLN A 122 -8.24 -0.65 1.91
CA GLN A 122 -7.80 0.47 2.75
C GLN A 122 -8.93 1.50 2.88
N THR A 123 -8.79 2.42 3.84
CA THR A 123 -9.77 3.50 4.02
C THR A 123 -9.85 4.35 2.76
N GLY A 124 -11.00 4.30 2.07
CA GLY A 124 -11.32 5.21 0.97
C GLY A 124 -11.78 6.57 1.48
N HIS A 125 -12.17 7.45 0.56
CA HIS A 125 -12.88 8.67 0.94
C HIS A 125 -14.27 8.31 1.43
N ILE A 126 -14.53 8.46 2.73
CA ILE A 126 -15.83 8.15 3.33
C ILE A 126 -16.86 9.16 2.84
N ASP A 127 -18.01 8.68 2.38
CA ASP A 127 -19.16 9.57 2.14
C ASP A 127 -19.77 9.98 3.49
N PRO A 128 -19.79 11.28 3.84
CA PRO A 128 -20.44 11.74 5.07
C PRO A 128 -21.93 11.41 5.15
N ALA A 129 -22.59 11.17 4.01
CA ALA A 129 -24.01 10.82 3.95
C ALA A 129 -24.31 9.36 4.32
N THR A 130 -23.31 8.47 4.35
CA THR A 130 -23.51 7.02 4.48
C THR A 130 -22.99 6.44 5.81
N ASP A 131 -22.58 7.29 6.76
CA ASP A 131 -22.04 6.89 8.08
C ASP A 131 -20.91 5.84 7.97
N GLY A 132 -20.11 5.92 6.89
CA GLY A 132 -19.00 5.00 6.64
C GLY A 132 -19.37 3.66 6.01
N SER A 133 -20.65 3.42 5.70
CA SER A 133 -21.07 2.23 4.92
C SER A 133 -20.68 2.29 3.45
N GLU A 134 -20.27 3.46 2.95
CA GLU A 134 -19.73 3.63 1.60
C GLU A 134 -18.40 4.41 1.63
N ALA A 135 -17.47 4.01 0.77
CA ALA A 135 -16.24 4.76 0.52
C ALA A 135 -15.88 4.81 -0.97
N TRP A 136 -15.22 5.89 -1.36
CA TRP A 136 -14.87 6.23 -2.73
C TRP A 136 -13.38 5.97 -2.98
N PHE A 137 -13.07 5.36 -4.13
CA PHE A 137 -11.71 4.99 -4.54
C PHE A 137 -11.43 5.47 -5.97
N GLY A 138 -10.26 6.03 -6.23
CA GLY A 138 -9.90 6.50 -7.58
C GLY A 138 -9.34 5.41 -8.47
N LEU A 139 -9.80 5.34 -9.71
CA LEU A 139 -9.11 4.56 -10.74
C LEU A 139 -7.83 5.29 -11.17
N SER A 140 -6.71 4.56 -11.20
CA SER A 140 -5.39 5.15 -11.41
C SER A 140 -5.27 5.95 -12.72
N VAL A 141 -5.93 5.51 -13.80
CA VAL A 141 -5.88 6.16 -15.11
C VAL A 141 -6.46 7.59 -15.08
N PHE A 142 -7.53 7.84 -14.34
CA PHE A 142 -8.12 9.19 -14.26
C PHE A 142 -7.30 10.11 -13.36
N HIS A 143 -6.63 9.57 -12.34
CA HIS A 143 -5.64 10.35 -11.59
C HIS A 143 -4.45 10.73 -12.49
N GLN A 144 -3.94 9.79 -13.30
CA GLN A 144 -2.88 10.09 -14.28
C GLN A 144 -3.33 11.15 -15.31
N LEU A 145 -4.57 11.09 -15.80
CA LEU A 145 -5.11 12.10 -16.71
C LEU A 145 -5.31 13.47 -16.04
N HIS A 146 -5.75 13.50 -14.78
CA HIS A 146 -5.78 14.72 -13.96
C HIS A 146 -4.39 15.36 -13.85
N CYS A 147 -3.37 14.56 -13.52
CA CYS A 147 -1.99 15.00 -13.47
C CYS A 147 -1.52 15.55 -14.83
N LEU A 148 -1.87 14.86 -15.93
CA LEU A 148 -1.48 15.27 -17.28
C LEU A 148 -2.17 16.59 -17.70
N ARG A 149 -3.43 16.78 -17.29
CA ARG A 149 -4.17 18.04 -17.47
C ARG A 149 -3.48 19.20 -16.75
N ALA A 150 -2.97 18.99 -15.55
CA ALA A 150 -2.21 20.01 -14.82
C ALA A 150 -0.94 20.42 -15.57
N LEU A 151 -0.18 19.45 -16.12
CA LEU A 151 0.99 19.75 -16.95
C LEU A 151 0.62 20.48 -18.24
N ARG A 152 -0.48 20.07 -18.91
CA ARG A 152 -0.96 20.78 -20.09
C ARG A 152 -1.25 22.25 -19.78
N ASP A 153 -1.84 22.56 -18.63
CA ASP A 153 -2.16 23.94 -18.26
C ASP A 153 -0.90 24.79 -18.07
N LEU A 154 0.20 24.21 -17.57
CA LEU A 154 1.49 24.90 -17.50
C LEU A 154 2.06 25.19 -18.89
N VAL A 155 2.00 24.21 -19.80
CA VAL A 155 2.43 24.41 -21.20
C VAL A 155 1.56 25.47 -21.88
N ARG A 156 0.24 25.45 -21.63
CA ARG A 156 -0.71 26.46 -22.13
C ARG A 156 -0.35 27.85 -21.60
N GLU A 157 -0.11 27.99 -20.31
CA GLU A 157 0.30 29.26 -19.70
C GLU A 157 1.56 29.81 -20.37
N GLN A 158 2.57 28.96 -20.59
CA GLN A 158 3.78 29.35 -21.28
C GLN A 158 3.52 29.76 -22.75
N LYS A 159 2.62 29.06 -23.44
CA LYS A 159 2.39 29.23 -24.88
C LYS A 159 1.46 30.39 -25.24
N ILE A 160 0.48 30.70 -24.40
CA ILE A 160 -0.52 31.76 -24.67
C ILE A 160 -0.62 32.83 -23.58
N GLY A 161 0.16 32.74 -22.50
CA GLY A 161 0.19 33.74 -21.43
C GLY A 161 -1.03 33.77 -20.52
N VAL A 162 -1.93 32.78 -20.61
CA VAL A 162 -3.11 32.67 -19.73
C VAL A 162 -2.72 31.86 -18.49
N PRO A 163 -2.85 32.41 -17.27
CA PRO A 163 -2.47 31.70 -16.05
C PRO A 163 -3.11 30.31 -15.95
N SER A 164 -2.33 29.33 -15.51
CA SER A 164 -2.80 27.99 -15.22
C SER A 164 -3.76 27.98 -14.02
N ARG A 165 -4.62 26.95 -13.95
CA ARG A 165 -5.44 26.70 -12.76
C ARG A 165 -4.55 26.42 -11.55
N HIS A 166 -5.07 26.69 -10.35
CA HIS A 166 -4.36 26.32 -9.14
C HIS A 166 -4.44 24.80 -8.91
N TRP A 167 -3.31 24.13 -9.12
CA TRP A 167 -3.17 22.69 -8.95
C TRP A 167 -2.48 22.32 -7.63
N GLY A 168 -2.76 23.00 -6.52
CA GLY A 168 -2.19 22.63 -5.21
C GLY A 168 -0.71 22.98 -5.01
N GLY A 169 -0.08 23.69 -5.96
CA GLY A 169 1.29 24.21 -5.84
C GLY A 169 2.39 23.26 -6.36
N PRO A 170 3.67 23.66 -6.22
CA PRO A 170 4.81 22.94 -6.81
C PRO A 170 4.94 21.48 -6.37
N ASP A 171 4.85 21.19 -5.07
CA ASP A 171 4.99 19.83 -4.52
C ASP A 171 3.95 18.86 -5.12
N HIS A 172 2.73 19.35 -5.38
CA HIS A 172 1.69 18.55 -6.02
C HIS A 172 2.01 18.26 -7.49
N LEU A 173 2.59 19.22 -8.22
CA LEU A 173 3.04 19.02 -9.60
C LEU A 173 4.21 18.03 -9.70
N GLU A 174 5.12 18.03 -8.73
CA GLU A 174 6.21 17.04 -8.65
C GLU A 174 5.65 15.62 -8.45
N HIS A 175 4.63 15.47 -7.60
CA HIS A 175 3.90 14.22 -7.47
C HIS A 175 3.22 13.81 -8.79
N CYS A 176 2.54 14.73 -9.47
CA CYS A 176 1.91 14.50 -10.76
C CYS A 176 2.91 13.94 -11.79
N LEU A 177 4.11 14.52 -11.89
CA LEU A 177 5.17 14.04 -12.78
C LEU A 177 5.57 12.61 -12.44
N ASN A 178 5.80 12.30 -11.16
CA ASN A 178 6.18 10.95 -10.75
C ASN A 178 5.04 9.93 -10.93
N MET A 179 3.79 10.33 -10.75
CA MET A 179 2.62 9.48 -10.98
C MET A 179 2.47 9.08 -12.44
N ILE A 180 2.58 10.04 -13.37
CA ILE A 180 2.51 9.75 -14.81
C ILE A 180 3.68 8.84 -15.23
N ARG A 181 4.90 9.13 -14.77
CA ARG A 181 6.08 8.29 -15.05
C ARG A 181 5.85 6.85 -14.60
N GLN A 182 5.34 6.64 -13.37
CA GLN A 182 5.04 5.30 -12.86
C GLN A 182 3.93 4.62 -13.66
N GLY A 183 2.90 5.36 -14.08
CA GLY A 183 1.83 4.87 -14.95
C GLY A 183 2.36 4.35 -16.29
N ILE A 184 3.20 5.13 -16.97
CA ILE A 184 3.85 4.73 -18.22
C ILE A 184 4.68 3.45 -18.03
N MET A 185 5.48 3.38 -16.96
CA MET A 185 6.29 2.19 -16.66
C MET A 185 5.45 0.97 -16.27
N CYS A 186 4.28 1.19 -15.66
CA CYS A 186 3.35 0.12 -15.31
C CYS A 186 2.68 -0.46 -16.57
N SER A 187 2.25 0.41 -17.49
CA SER A 187 1.68 0.01 -18.78
C SER A 187 2.71 -0.62 -19.72
N ALA A 188 3.95 -0.13 -19.67
CA ALA A 188 5.11 -0.65 -20.41
C ALA A 188 4.80 -0.97 -21.89
N ASP A 189 4.30 0.00 -22.63
CA ASP A 189 4.02 -0.16 -24.05
C ASP A 189 5.33 -0.48 -24.81
N THR A 190 5.37 -1.65 -25.45
CA THR A 190 6.54 -2.19 -26.16
C THR A 190 6.42 -2.10 -27.67
N THR A 191 5.43 -1.35 -28.17
CA THR A 191 5.23 -1.09 -29.60
C THR A 191 6.49 -0.47 -30.22
N LEU A 192 6.97 -1.03 -31.33
CA LEU A 192 8.10 -0.48 -32.06
C LEU A 192 7.65 0.67 -32.95
N GLU A 193 8.13 1.86 -32.64
CA GLU A 193 7.87 3.05 -33.43
C GLU A 193 8.94 3.28 -34.51
N TRP A 194 8.56 3.85 -35.65
CA TRP A 194 9.46 4.22 -36.74
C TRP A 194 9.48 5.73 -36.95
N PRO A 195 10.59 6.30 -37.46
CA PRO A 195 10.65 7.72 -37.77
C PRO A 195 9.69 8.06 -38.91
N LEU A 196 9.05 9.23 -38.81
CA LEU A 196 8.34 9.81 -39.93
C LEU A 196 9.22 10.85 -40.60
N TYR A 197 9.33 10.77 -41.93
CA TYR A 197 10.05 11.77 -42.72
C TYR A 197 9.29 13.09 -42.69
N VAL A 198 9.70 13.97 -41.78
CA VAL A 198 9.27 15.37 -41.77
C VAL A 198 10.25 16.15 -42.63
N LYS A 199 9.80 16.71 -43.76
CA LYS A 199 10.61 17.66 -44.51
C LYS A 199 10.69 18.95 -43.70
N GLU A 200 11.92 19.32 -43.36
CA GLU A 200 12.38 20.50 -42.60
C GLU A 200 12.45 20.35 -41.07
N GLY A 201 13.62 20.66 -40.50
CA GLY A 201 13.85 20.84 -39.06
C GLY A 201 14.51 19.68 -38.31
N PHE A 202 14.41 18.42 -38.77
CA PHE A 202 14.78 17.24 -37.98
C PHE A 202 15.88 16.34 -38.58
N GLY A 203 16.74 16.87 -39.45
CA GLY A 203 17.78 16.07 -40.12
C GLY A 203 17.23 15.07 -41.14
N SER A 204 18.09 14.21 -41.70
CA SER A 204 17.70 13.21 -42.71
C SER A 204 16.89 12.04 -42.14
N ASP A 205 16.98 11.81 -40.83
CA ASP A 205 16.48 10.58 -40.20
C ASP A 205 15.07 10.73 -39.63
N GLY A 206 14.55 11.96 -39.53
CA GLY A 206 13.21 12.26 -39.03
C GLY A 206 13.02 11.96 -37.53
N PRO A 207 12.06 12.60 -36.85
CA PRO A 207 11.73 12.26 -35.48
C PRO A 207 10.89 10.97 -35.41
N ILE A 208 11.06 10.21 -34.32
CA ILE A 208 10.09 9.20 -33.89
C ILE A 208 8.96 9.94 -33.16
N THR A 209 7.76 9.92 -33.73
CA THR A 209 6.63 10.71 -33.23
C THR A 209 5.44 9.87 -32.77
N GLY A 210 5.46 8.55 -32.98
CA GLY A 210 4.31 7.65 -32.73
C GLY A 210 3.11 7.82 -33.66
N GLU A 211 3.12 8.80 -34.58
CA GLU A 211 1.97 9.08 -35.46
C GLU A 211 1.68 7.92 -36.43
N GLY A 212 0.42 7.50 -36.48
CA GLY A 212 -0.07 6.42 -37.34
C GLY A 212 0.34 5.02 -36.90
N ILE A 213 1.05 4.89 -35.78
CA ILE A 213 1.53 3.61 -35.25
C ILE A 213 0.45 3.02 -34.36
N THR A 214 0.22 1.71 -34.50
CA THR A 214 -0.85 1.01 -33.80
C THR A 214 -0.34 0.37 -32.52
N HIS A 215 -1.01 0.67 -31.41
CA HIS A 215 -0.71 0.18 -30.07
C HIS A 215 -1.80 -0.76 -29.58
N GLU A 216 -1.46 -1.69 -28.68
CA GLU A 216 -2.45 -2.46 -27.93
C GLU A 216 -2.79 -1.74 -26.63
N CYS A 217 -4.03 -1.26 -26.51
CA CYS A 217 -4.49 -0.50 -25.35
C CYS A 217 -5.63 -1.23 -24.65
N LYS A 218 -5.93 -0.86 -23.40
CA LYS A 218 -7.25 -1.17 -22.84
C LYS A 218 -8.32 -0.41 -23.60
N ASN A 219 -9.46 -1.05 -23.85
CA ASN A 219 -10.59 -0.42 -24.51
C ASN A 219 -11.07 0.76 -23.67
N TRP A 220 -10.86 1.98 -24.19
CA TRP A 220 -11.11 3.21 -23.46
C TRP A 220 -12.57 3.35 -23.04
N ASP A 221 -13.51 3.06 -23.94
CA ASP A 221 -14.95 3.13 -23.66
C ASP A 221 -15.35 2.20 -22.52
N SER A 222 -14.77 1.00 -22.44
CA SER A 222 -15.01 0.06 -21.35
C SER A 222 -14.48 0.58 -20.00
N VAL A 223 -13.34 1.27 -20.00
CA VAL A 223 -12.77 1.90 -18.80
C VAL A 223 -13.66 3.04 -18.31
N VAL A 224 -14.07 3.93 -19.22
CA VAL A 224 -14.94 5.07 -18.91
C VAL A 224 -16.31 4.59 -18.44
N ASN A 225 -16.95 3.67 -19.17
CA ASN A 225 -18.26 3.13 -18.81
C ASN A 225 -18.24 2.44 -17.44
N PHE A 226 -17.16 1.71 -17.12
CA PHE A 226 -16.99 1.13 -15.78
C PHE A 226 -16.95 2.21 -14.70
N ALA A 227 -16.15 3.25 -14.90
CA ALA A 227 -16.02 4.35 -13.93
C ALA A 227 -17.34 5.11 -13.74
N GLU A 228 -18.06 5.40 -14.82
CA GLU A 228 -19.33 6.12 -14.76
C GLU A 228 -20.43 5.28 -14.08
N THR A 229 -20.51 3.99 -14.40
CA THR A 229 -21.53 3.09 -13.84
C THR A 229 -21.30 2.82 -12.35
N ASN A 230 -20.04 2.83 -11.90
CA ASN A 230 -19.68 2.52 -10.51
C ASN A 230 -19.25 3.75 -9.72
N GLY A 231 -19.30 4.94 -10.31
CA GLY A 231 -19.06 6.22 -9.63
C GLY A 231 -20.31 6.78 -8.95
N GLU A 232 -21.49 6.20 -9.20
CA GLU A 232 -22.69 6.45 -8.41
C GLU A 232 -22.89 5.32 -7.38
N PRO A 233 -23.58 5.56 -6.25
CA PRO A 233 -23.89 4.51 -5.28
C PRO A 233 -24.54 3.31 -5.99
N LEU A 234 -24.12 2.09 -5.66
CA LEU A 234 -24.60 0.83 -6.26
C LEU A 234 -26.12 0.60 -6.12
N ASN A 235 -26.84 1.52 -5.47
CA ASN A 235 -28.28 1.53 -5.30
C ASN A 235 -29.03 2.68 -6.03
N SER A 236 -28.38 3.50 -6.86
CA SER A 236 -29.08 4.52 -7.67
C SER A 236 -29.69 3.95 -8.96
N THR A 237 -30.47 2.87 -8.87
CA THR A 237 -31.50 2.49 -9.86
C THR A 237 -31.09 2.57 -11.36
N VAL A 238 -29.92 2.03 -11.74
CA VAL A 238 -29.60 1.77 -13.16
C VAL A 238 -29.50 0.27 -13.38
N LYS A 239 -30.26 -0.22 -14.37
CA LYS A 239 -30.53 -1.62 -14.71
C LYS A 239 -29.26 -2.50 -14.69
N ARG A 240 -29.28 -3.52 -13.83
CA ARG A 240 -28.39 -4.68 -13.84
C ARG A 240 -28.31 -5.30 -15.24
N ILE A 241 -27.10 -5.42 -15.78
CA ILE A 241 -26.81 -6.36 -16.87
C ILE A 241 -26.79 -7.76 -16.25
N PRO A 242 -27.65 -8.70 -16.66
CA PRO A 242 -27.56 -10.09 -16.21
C PRO A 242 -26.38 -10.76 -16.92
N LEU A 243 -25.60 -11.56 -16.17
CA LEU A 243 -24.73 -12.58 -16.73
C LEU A 243 -25.55 -13.70 -17.38
#